data_AF-A0A7C4FIQ8-F1
#
_entry.id   AF-A0A7C4FIQ8-F1
#
_cell.length_a   1.000
_cell.length_b   1.000
_cell.length_c   1.000
_cell.angle_alpha   90.00
_cell.angle_beta   90.00
_cell.angle_gamma   90.00
#
_symmetry.space_group_name_H-M   'P 1'
#
loop_
_entity.id
_entity.type
_entity.pdbx_description
1 polymer ?
#
loop_
_entity_poly.entity_id
_entity_poly.type
_entity_poly.pdbx_seq_one_letter_code
_entity_poly.pdbx_strand_id
1 'polypeptide(L)'
;MELLSLWLALALVAALGLAAERGAAARRLSRRKRELEEEVRALSEMNEMLSENLSRKVGRSEGVLAEFVRDLERLRTAIAGSGVCEKILKKKYRLEVGGGMLRRIFEAYPSLGLLTKQQLADEILVGELGRQIMRELEEGANVEEISGAVEAPLAVVKGQIRRLQLLGYLDGTLKPTPSGKRVLSQPA
;
A
#
# COMPACT_ATOMS: atom_id res chain seq x y z
N MET A 1 -57.85 -21.36 66.53
CA MET A 1 -56.71 -20.43 66.71
C MET A 1 -55.43 -21.02 66.11
N GLU A 2 -55.08 -22.28 66.38
CA GLU A 2 -53.79 -22.87 65.93
C GLU A 2 -53.65 -23.12 64.42
N LEU A 3 -54.72 -23.49 63.71
CA LEU A 3 -54.70 -23.66 62.25
C LEU A 3 -54.42 -22.35 61.50
N LEU A 4 -54.95 -21.23 62.01
CA LEU A 4 -54.80 -19.91 61.38
C LEU A 4 -53.36 -19.38 61.54
N SER A 5 -52.73 -19.63 62.69
CA SER A 5 -51.30 -19.36 62.89
C SER A 5 -50.39 -20.23 62.02
N LEU A 6 -50.78 -21.48 61.76
CA LEU A 6 -50.01 -22.41 60.92
C LEU A 6 -50.03 -21.99 59.44
N TRP A 7 -51.19 -21.57 58.93
CA TRP A 7 -51.32 -21.02 57.57
C TRP A 7 -50.59 -19.68 57.40
N LEU A 8 -50.65 -18.80 58.41
CA LEU A 8 -49.88 -17.54 58.41
C LEU A 8 -48.37 -17.80 58.41
N ALA A 9 -47.89 -18.74 59.22
CA ALA A 9 -46.49 -19.12 59.24
C ALA A 9 -46.03 -19.68 57.89
N LEU A 10 -46.84 -20.54 57.26
CA LEU A 10 -46.53 -21.13 55.96
C LEU A 10 -46.48 -20.08 54.84
N ALA A 11 -47.43 -19.14 54.84
CA ALA A 11 -47.46 -18.02 53.89
C ALA A 11 -46.25 -17.10 54.05
N LEU A 12 -45.82 -16.85 55.29
CA LEU A 12 -44.68 -16.00 55.59
C LEU A 12 -43.36 -16.65 55.16
N VAL A 13 -43.21 -17.97 55.36
CA VAL A 13 -42.06 -18.74 54.87
C VAL A 13 -42.03 -18.78 53.34
N ALA A 14 -43.17 -18.98 52.68
CA ALA A 14 -43.26 -18.95 51.22
C ALA A 14 -42.90 -17.57 50.64
N ALA A 15 -43.35 -16.49 51.27
CA ALA A 15 -43.02 -15.12 50.88
C ALA A 15 -41.52 -14.81 51.04
N LEU A 16 -40.91 -15.27 52.14
CA LEU A 16 -39.46 -15.13 52.38
C LEU A 16 -38.63 -15.95 51.37
N GLY A 17 -39.07 -17.16 51.02
CA GLY A 17 -38.42 -17.99 50.00
C GLY A 17 -38.41 -17.32 48.62
N LEU A 18 -39.56 -16.78 48.18
CA LEU A 18 -39.67 -16.06 46.90
C LEU A 18 -38.86 -14.77 46.87
N ALA A 19 -38.78 -14.05 47.99
CA ALA A 19 -37.94 -12.85 48.11
C ALA A 19 -36.44 -13.18 48.04
N ALA A 20 -36.01 -14.30 48.65
CA ALA A 20 -34.63 -14.75 48.62
C ALA A 20 -34.17 -15.17 47.22
N GLU A 21 -35.01 -15.91 46.47
CA GLU A 21 -34.70 -16.31 45.09
C GLU A 21 -34.60 -15.12 44.14
N ARG A 22 -35.53 -14.15 44.27
CA ARG A 22 -35.47 -12.90 43.48
C ARG A 22 -34.24 -12.06 43.80
N GLY A 23 -33.84 -12.00 45.08
CA GLY A 23 -32.60 -11.34 45.51
C GLY A 23 -31.34 -12.01 44.97
N ALA A 24 -31.30 -13.35 44.96
CA ALA A 24 -30.17 -14.11 44.41
C ALA A 24 -30.07 -13.98 42.88
N ALA A 25 -31.21 -14.02 42.17
CA ALA A 25 -31.28 -13.82 40.72
C ALA A 25 -30.84 -12.39 40.33
N ALA A 26 -31.29 -11.37 41.04
CA ALA A 26 -30.89 -9.98 40.83
C ALA A 26 -29.37 -9.78 41.01
N ARG A 27 -28.77 -10.42 42.03
CA ARG A 27 -27.31 -10.37 42.25
C ARG A 27 -26.55 -11.06 41.10
N ARG A 28 -27.00 -12.23 40.64
CA ARG A 28 -26.38 -12.94 39.50
C ARG A 28 -26.47 -12.11 38.21
N LEU A 29 -27.61 -11.49 37.93
CA LEU A 29 -27.79 -10.60 36.79
C LEU A 29 -26.89 -9.36 36.89
N SER A 30 -26.77 -8.76 38.07
CA SER A 30 -25.90 -7.59 38.27
C SER A 30 -24.41 -7.92 38.07
N ARG A 31 -23.96 -9.13 38.44
CA ARG A 31 -22.59 -9.60 38.19
C ARG A 31 -22.33 -9.80 36.70
N ARG A 32 -23.21 -10.52 36.00
CA ARG A 32 -23.12 -10.71 34.55
C ARG A 32 -23.16 -9.39 33.78
N LYS A 33 -23.98 -8.44 34.23
CA LYS A 33 -24.03 -7.10 33.65
C LYS A 33 -22.68 -6.39 33.79
N ARG A 34 -22.05 -6.46 34.97
CA ARG A 34 -20.72 -5.88 35.19
C ARG A 34 -19.63 -6.58 34.36
N GLU A 35 -19.63 -7.90 34.31
CA GLU A 35 -18.69 -8.67 33.48
C GLU A 35 -18.82 -8.29 32.00
N LEU A 36 -20.05 -8.18 31.49
CA LEU A 36 -20.30 -7.73 30.11
C LEU A 36 -19.90 -6.27 29.89
N GLU A 37 -20.14 -5.37 30.85
CA GLU A 37 -19.70 -3.97 30.77
C GLU A 37 -18.16 -3.86 30.75
N GLU A 38 -17.47 -4.69 31.53
CA GLU A 38 -16.01 -4.77 31.54
C GLU A 38 -15.46 -5.35 30.23
N GLU A 39 -16.06 -6.40 29.68
CA GLU A 39 -15.69 -6.96 28.37
C GLU A 39 -15.91 -5.96 27.24
N VAL A 40 -17.05 -5.28 27.21
CA VAL A 40 -17.34 -4.24 26.20
C VAL A 40 -16.31 -3.12 26.31
N ARG A 41 -15.97 -2.69 27.53
CA ARG A 41 -14.96 -1.65 27.75
C ARG A 41 -13.58 -2.10 27.27
N ALA A 42 -13.15 -3.31 27.61
CA ALA A 42 -11.88 -3.87 27.16
C ALA A 42 -11.82 -4.01 25.64
N LEU A 43 -12.90 -4.46 25.00
CA LEU A 43 -13.00 -4.57 23.54
C LEU A 43 -13.00 -3.19 22.87
N SER A 44 -13.66 -2.19 23.45
CA SER A 44 -13.62 -0.81 22.95
C SER A 44 -12.21 -0.22 23.04
N GLU A 45 -11.51 -0.40 24.16
CA GLU A 45 -10.14 0.06 24.34
C GLU A 45 -9.18 -0.64 23.35
N MET A 46 -9.33 -1.96 23.14
CA MET A 46 -8.56 -2.69 22.12
C MET A 46 -8.85 -2.19 20.70
N ASN A 47 -10.11 -1.92 20.38
CA ASN A 47 -10.49 -1.44 19.05
C ASN A 47 -9.95 -0.03 18.79
N GLU A 48 -9.98 0.85 19.80
CA GLU A 48 -9.40 2.20 19.72
C GLU A 48 -7.88 2.13 19.52
N MET A 49 -7.18 1.28 20.26
CA MET A 49 -5.74 1.03 20.07
C MET A 49 -5.42 0.47 18.68
N LEU A 50 -6.23 -0.45 18.16
CA LEU A 50 -6.05 -1.00 16.80
C LEU A 50 -6.30 0.07 15.73
N SER A 51 -7.35 0.87 15.89
CA SER A 51 -7.68 1.98 15.00
C SER A 51 -6.57 3.03 14.95
N GLU A 52 -6.01 3.39 16.11
CA GLU A 52 -4.89 4.33 16.19
C GLU A 52 -3.63 3.76 15.54
N ASN A 53 -3.32 2.48 15.77
CA ASN A 53 -2.19 1.81 15.15
C ASN A 53 -2.34 1.68 13.63
N LEU A 54 -3.56 1.39 13.14
CA LEU A 54 -3.87 1.36 11.71
C LEU A 54 -3.70 2.75 11.09
N SER A 55 -4.23 3.79 11.73
CA SER A 55 -4.09 5.19 11.27
C SER A 55 -2.63 5.61 11.17
N ARG A 56 -1.81 5.31 12.19
CA ARG A 56 -0.36 5.57 12.16
C ARG A 56 0.36 4.77 11.08
N LYS A 57 -0.04 3.52 10.85
CA LYS A 57 0.55 2.64 9.82
C LYS A 57 0.21 3.13 8.41
N VAL A 58 -1.02 3.57 8.18
CA VAL A 58 -1.47 4.16 6.91
C VAL A 58 -0.68 5.44 6.61
N GLY A 59 -0.60 6.38 7.56
CA GLY A 59 0.17 7.61 7.36
C GLY A 59 1.66 7.38 7.10
N ARG A 60 2.28 6.39 7.76
CA ARG A 60 3.67 5.99 7.47
C ARG A 60 3.81 5.38 6.07
N SER A 61 2.85 4.56 5.64
CA SER A 61 2.85 3.95 4.31
C SER A 61 2.74 4.99 3.19
N GLU A 62 1.91 6.02 3.38
CA GLU A 62 1.79 7.13 2.44
C GLU A 62 3.10 7.93 2.32
N GLY A 63 3.76 8.20 3.46
CA GLY A 63 5.06 8.88 3.46
C GLY A 63 6.14 8.10 2.70
N VAL A 64 6.19 6.77 2.91
CA VAL A 64 7.12 5.89 2.21
C VAL A 64 6.84 5.84 0.70
N LEU A 65 5.57 5.74 0.32
CA LEU A 65 5.16 5.76 -1.08
C LEU A 65 5.55 7.07 -1.77
N ALA A 66 5.30 8.21 -1.12
CA ALA A 66 5.65 9.52 -1.64
C ALA A 66 7.17 9.70 -1.81
N GLU A 67 7.98 9.19 -0.88
CA GLU A 67 9.44 9.22 -1.01
C GLU A 67 9.94 8.35 -2.16
N PHE A 68 9.37 7.15 -2.31
CA PHE A 68 9.67 6.26 -3.43
C PHE A 68 9.36 6.90 -4.79
N VAL A 69 8.16 7.46 -4.95
CA VAL A 69 7.75 8.19 -6.16
C VAL A 69 8.71 9.34 -6.45
N ARG A 70 9.06 10.13 -5.43
CA ARG A 70 10.00 11.25 -5.57
C ARG A 70 11.38 10.79 -6.04
N ASP A 71 11.85 9.64 -5.60
CA ASP A 71 13.13 9.10 -6.08
C ASP A 71 13.06 8.58 -7.52
N LEU A 72 11.92 8.02 -7.95
CA LEU A 72 11.69 7.68 -9.36
C LEU A 72 11.64 8.94 -10.25
N GLU A 73 10.98 10.00 -9.80
CA GLU A 73 10.94 11.28 -10.53
C GLU A 73 12.32 11.95 -10.62
N ARG A 74 13.09 11.88 -9.54
CA ARG A 74 14.49 12.33 -9.54
C ARG A 74 15.32 11.49 -10.50
N LEU A 75 15.09 10.18 -10.56
CA LEU A 75 15.80 9.29 -11.47
C LEU A 75 15.49 9.67 -12.92
N ARG A 76 14.21 9.84 -13.25
CA ARG A 76 13.75 10.32 -14.57
C ARG A 76 14.43 11.64 -14.96
N THR A 77 14.45 12.59 -14.03
CA THR A 77 15.02 13.93 -14.24
C THR A 77 16.55 13.90 -14.34
N ALA A 78 17.22 13.03 -13.58
CA ALA A 78 18.66 12.81 -13.67
C ALA A 78 19.05 12.20 -15.03
N ILE A 79 18.29 11.23 -15.54
CA ILE A 79 18.52 10.64 -16.87
C ILE A 79 18.32 11.68 -17.98
N ALA A 80 17.41 12.62 -17.79
CA ALA A 80 17.23 13.76 -18.68
C ALA A 80 18.37 14.80 -18.61
N GLY A 81 19.39 14.60 -17.76
CA GLY A 81 20.59 15.44 -17.68
C GLY A 81 20.64 16.38 -16.48
N SER A 82 19.73 16.26 -15.50
CA SER A 82 19.78 17.11 -14.30
C SER A 82 20.89 16.68 -13.34
N GLY A 83 22.00 17.44 -13.35
CA GLY A 83 23.14 17.21 -12.45
C GLY A 83 22.79 17.38 -10.97
N VAL A 84 21.74 18.14 -10.62
CA VAL A 84 21.27 18.28 -9.23
C VAL A 84 20.62 16.99 -8.75
N CYS A 85 19.66 16.45 -9.52
CA CYS A 85 19.00 15.19 -9.20
C CYS A 85 20.00 14.02 -9.20
N GLU A 86 20.94 14.02 -10.14
CA GLU A 86 22.03 13.06 -10.21
C GLU A 86 22.89 13.08 -8.93
N LYS A 87 23.35 14.25 -8.48
CA LYS A 87 24.13 14.39 -7.25
C LYS A 87 23.37 13.90 -6.02
N ILE A 88 22.08 14.22 -5.91
CA ILE A 88 21.22 13.77 -4.81
C ILE A 88 21.13 12.24 -4.78
N LEU A 89 20.83 11.63 -5.93
CA LEU A 89 20.70 10.17 -6.03
C LEU A 89 22.04 9.45 -5.83
N LYS A 90 23.13 9.96 -6.40
CA LYS A 90 24.49 9.45 -6.17
C LYS A 90 24.85 9.49 -4.69
N LYS A 91 24.53 10.58 -3.99
CA LYS A 91 24.77 10.69 -2.54
C LYS A 91 23.93 9.68 -1.75
N LYS A 92 22.65 9.50 -2.10
CA LYS A 92 21.71 8.62 -1.39
C LYS A 92 22.01 7.13 -1.64
N TYR A 93 22.27 6.75 -2.88
CA TYR A 93 22.36 5.35 -3.30
C TYR A 93 23.78 4.87 -3.65
N ARG A 94 24.76 5.79 -3.75
CA ARG A 94 26.17 5.51 -4.06
C ARG A 94 26.39 4.73 -5.36
N LEU A 95 25.54 5.00 -6.35
CA LEU A 95 25.58 4.38 -7.68
C LEU A 95 25.45 5.44 -8.77
N GLU A 96 25.90 5.09 -9.96
CA GLU A 96 25.66 5.85 -11.18
C GLU A 96 24.21 5.70 -11.66
N VAL A 97 23.72 6.70 -12.40
CA VAL A 97 22.34 6.74 -12.90
C VAL A 97 22.13 5.65 -13.96
N GLY A 98 21.12 4.81 -13.76
CA GLY A 98 20.73 3.76 -14.71
C GLY A 98 19.99 2.60 -14.03
N GLY A 99 19.90 1.45 -14.70
CA GLY A 99 19.16 0.28 -14.20
C GLY A 99 19.66 -0.24 -12.84
N GLY A 100 20.96 -0.12 -12.54
CA GLY A 100 21.50 -0.46 -11.23
C GLY A 100 20.94 0.41 -10.09
N MET A 101 20.79 1.71 -10.34
CA MET A 101 20.18 2.64 -9.38
C MET A 101 18.69 2.36 -9.19
N LEU A 102 17.96 2.04 -10.25
CA LEU A 102 16.55 1.65 -10.14
C LEU A 102 16.36 0.43 -9.22
N ARG A 103 17.18 -0.62 -9.40
CA ARG A 103 17.19 -1.78 -8.50
C ARG A 103 17.46 -1.39 -7.05
N ARG A 104 18.42 -0.49 -6.83
CA ARG A 104 18.77 -0.02 -5.49
C ARG A 104 17.64 0.79 -4.84
N ILE A 105 16.91 1.59 -5.62
CA ILE A 105 15.70 2.27 -5.17
C ILE A 105 14.67 1.21 -4.73
N PHE A 106 14.45 0.15 -5.51
CA PHE A 106 13.49 -0.90 -5.15
C PHE A 106 13.85 -1.60 -3.84
N GLU A 107 15.13 -1.88 -3.62
CA GLU A 107 15.66 -2.49 -2.39
C GLU A 107 15.51 -1.58 -1.17
N ALA A 108 15.62 -0.26 -1.35
CA ALA A 108 15.54 0.72 -0.25
C ALA A 108 14.15 0.83 0.38
N TYR A 109 13.10 0.35 -0.28
CA TYR A 109 11.71 0.45 0.18
C TYR A 109 11.04 -0.92 0.37
N PRO A 110 11.54 -1.80 1.24
CA PRO A 110 11.06 -3.19 1.36
C PRO A 110 9.59 -3.31 1.79
N SER A 111 9.04 -2.28 2.45
CA SER A 111 7.64 -2.24 2.88
C SER A 111 6.64 -2.08 1.73
N LEU A 112 7.06 -1.61 0.56
CA LEU A 112 6.21 -1.52 -0.63
C LEU A 112 6.22 -2.86 -1.38
N GLY A 113 5.03 -3.32 -1.79
CA GLY A 113 4.89 -4.52 -2.61
C GLY A 113 5.64 -4.40 -3.93
N LEU A 114 6.25 -5.49 -4.40
CA LEU A 114 7.03 -5.50 -5.65
C LEU A 114 6.18 -5.07 -6.85
N LEU A 115 4.93 -5.53 -6.92
CA LEU A 115 4.00 -5.17 -7.99
C LEU A 115 3.76 -3.66 -8.04
N THR A 116 3.49 -3.03 -6.89
CA THR A 116 3.29 -1.58 -6.78
C THR A 116 4.53 -0.81 -7.21
N LYS A 117 5.73 -1.26 -6.81
CA LYS A 117 6.99 -0.64 -7.24
C LYS A 117 7.18 -0.70 -8.75
N GLN A 118 6.88 -1.87 -9.33
CA GLN A 118 6.99 -2.08 -10.77
C GLN A 118 6.00 -1.20 -11.53
N GLN A 119 4.72 -1.19 -11.14
CA GLN A 119 3.70 -0.35 -11.77
C GLN A 119 4.06 1.13 -11.73
N LEU A 120 4.51 1.65 -10.58
CA LEU A 120 4.91 3.05 -10.46
C LEU A 120 6.18 3.37 -11.25
N ALA A 121 7.16 2.46 -11.28
CA ALA A 121 8.36 2.64 -12.09
C ALA A 121 8.02 2.62 -13.58
N ASP A 122 7.19 1.69 -14.01
CA ASP A 122 6.74 1.56 -15.40
C ASP A 122 5.97 2.83 -15.80
N GLU A 123 5.08 3.34 -14.95
CA GLU A 123 4.34 4.57 -15.24
C GLU A 123 5.20 5.84 -15.25
N ILE A 124 6.09 6.01 -14.27
CA ILE A 124 6.89 7.24 -14.14
C ILE A 124 8.05 7.27 -15.14
N LEU A 125 8.73 6.13 -15.35
CA LEU A 125 9.98 6.06 -16.11
C LEU A 125 9.75 5.74 -17.60
N VAL A 126 8.72 4.94 -17.92
CA VAL A 126 8.35 4.58 -19.29
C VAL A 126 7.20 5.45 -19.76
N GLY A 127 6.08 5.43 -19.03
CA GLY A 127 4.84 6.12 -19.39
C GLY A 127 4.30 5.70 -20.76
N GLU A 128 3.26 6.39 -21.23
CA GLU A 128 2.58 5.99 -22.47
C GLU A 128 3.45 6.15 -23.71
N LEU A 129 4.19 7.26 -23.81
CA LEU A 129 5.11 7.49 -24.91
C LEU A 129 6.19 6.40 -25.01
N GLY A 130 6.76 5.99 -23.88
CA GLY A 130 7.74 4.90 -23.87
C GLY A 130 7.13 3.56 -24.28
N ARG A 131 5.88 3.29 -23.88
CA ARG A 131 5.13 2.09 -24.30
C ARG A 131 4.85 2.08 -25.80
N GLN A 132 4.43 3.21 -26.37
CA GLN A 132 4.21 3.35 -27.82
C GLN A 132 5.51 3.15 -28.59
N ILE A 133 6.60 3.84 -28.21
CA ILE A 133 7.91 3.67 -28.84
C ILE A 133 8.36 2.20 -28.80
N MET A 134 8.19 1.50 -27.69
CA MET A 134 8.57 0.08 -27.60
C MET A 134 7.71 -0.84 -28.46
N ARG A 135 6.41 -0.54 -28.65
CA ARG A 135 5.52 -1.31 -29.55
C ARG A 135 5.97 -1.17 -31.00
N GLU A 136 6.16 0.06 -31.45
CA GLU A 136 6.62 0.35 -32.81
C GLU A 136 7.99 -0.30 -33.10
N LEU A 137 8.92 -0.26 -32.13
CA LEU A 137 10.21 -0.95 -32.25
C LEU A 137 10.07 -2.48 -32.32
N GLU A 138 9.09 -3.07 -31.61
CA GLU A 138 8.80 -4.50 -31.68
C GLU A 138 8.21 -4.91 -33.03
N GLU A 139 7.44 -4.01 -33.65
CA GLU A 139 6.89 -4.16 -35.01
C GLU A 139 7.94 -3.92 -36.12
N GLY A 140 9.13 -3.43 -35.76
CA GLY A 140 10.26 -3.26 -36.67
C GLY A 140 10.37 -1.86 -37.28
N ALA A 141 9.62 -0.87 -36.77
CA ALA A 141 9.70 0.50 -37.22
C ALA A 141 11.08 1.12 -36.92
N ASN A 142 11.55 1.97 -37.83
CA ASN A 142 12.76 2.78 -37.58
C ASN A 142 12.43 4.03 -36.74
N VAL A 143 13.48 4.71 -36.26
CA VAL A 143 13.32 5.82 -35.30
C VAL A 143 12.57 7.02 -35.92
N GLU A 144 12.74 7.22 -37.23
CA GLU A 144 12.07 8.26 -38.01
C GLU A 144 10.58 7.97 -38.18
N GLU A 145 10.21 6.72 -38.49
CA GLU A 145 8.81 6.26 -38.55
C GLU A 145 8.12 6.42 -37.20
N ILE A 146 8.78 6.03 -36.12
CA ILE A 146 8.27 6.18 -34.75
C ILE A 146 7.99 7.65 -34.43
N SER A 147 8.91 8.55 -34.81
CA SER A 147 8.74 10.00 -34.60
C SER A 147 7.47 10.53 -35.25
N GLY A 148 7.12 10.02 -36.45
CA GLY A 148 5.85 10.32 -37.12
C GLY A 148 4.66 9.71 -36.40
N ALA A 149 4.73 8.43 -36.02
CA ALA A 149 3.63 7.70 -35.40
C ALA A 149 3.23 8.25 -34.03
N VAL A 150 4.21 8.66 -33.20
CA VAL A 150 3.96 9.20 -31.85
C VAL A 150 3.83 10.72 -31.82
N GLU A 151 3.82 11.38 -32.99
CA GLU A 151 3.73 12.84 -33.15
C GLU A 151 4.76 13.62 -32.28
N ALA A 152 5.95 13.06 -32.08
CA ALA A 152 6.97 13.63 -31.21
C ALA A 152 8.24 13.96 -31.99
N PRO A 153 8.99 15.03 -31.64
CA PRO A 153 10.24 15.35 -32.30
C PRO A 153 11.28 14.22 -32.20
N LEU A 154 12.04 14.00 -33.27
CA LEU A 154 13.06 12.93 -33.34
C LEU A 154 14.04 12.95 -32.16
N ALA A 155 14.42 14.15 -31.70
CA ALA A 155 15.30 14.31 -30.53
C ALA A 155 14.67 13.76 -29.23
N VAL A 156 13.36 13.94 -29.05
CA VAL A 156 12.60 13.42 -27.91
C VAL A 156 12.54 11.89 -27.97
N VAL A 157 12.21 11.33 -29.14
CA VAL A 157 12.17 9.86 -29.35
C VAL A 157 13.53 9.24 -29.08
N LYS A 158 14.61 9.79 -29.65
CA LYS A 158 15.99 9.32 -29.39
C LYS A 158 16.36 9.41 -27.91
N GLY A 159 15.97 10.49 -27.23
CA GLY A 159 16.15 10.65 -25.79
C GLY A 159 15.40 9.58 -24.97
N GLN A 160 14.16 9.27 -25.34
CA GLN A 160 13.37 8.22 -24.69
C GLN A 160 13.95 6.83 -24.93
N ILE A 161 14.34 6.50 -26.16
CA ILE A 161 15.01 5.23 -26.48
C ILE A 161 16.26 5.05 -25.61
N ARG A 162 17.11 6.08 -25.54
CA ARG A 162 18.32 6.05 -24.70
C ARG A 162 17.99 5.83 -23.23
N ARG A 163 16.95 6.48 -22.71
CA ARG A 163 16.46 6.26 -21.34
C ARG A 163 16.02 4.82 -21.12
N LEU A 164 15.22 4.28 -22.03
CA LEU A 164 14.71 2.90 -21.94
C LEU A 164 15.84 1.89 -21.98
N GLN A 165 16.88 2.11 -22.80
CA GLN A 165 18.09 1.29 -22.80
C GLN A 165 18.86 1.40 -21.48
N LEU A 166 19.08 2.62 -20.98
CA LEU A 166 19.82 2.86 -19.73
C LEU A 166 19.16 2.18 -18.52
N LEU A 167 17.83 2.15 -18.50
CA LEU A 167 17.04 1.51 -17.46
C LEU A 167 16.87 -0.01 -17.66
N GLY A 168 17.25 -0.54 -18.82
CA GLY A 168 17.17 -1.97 -19.15
C GLY A 168 15.80 -2.43 -19.62
N TYR A 169 14.93 -1.53 -20.11
CA TYR A 169 13.67 -1.88 -20.80
C TYR A 169 13.91 -2.27 -22.25
N LEU A 170 14.91 -1.67 -22.89
CA LEU A 170 15.41 -2.04 -24.23
C LEU A 170 16.83 -2.58 -24.13
N ASP A 171 17.19 -3.49 -25.03
CA ASP A 171 18.56 -3.95 -25.18
C ASP A 171 19.37 -3.07 -26.16
N GLY A 172 20.63 -3.45 -26.41
CA GLY A 172 21.51 -2.74 -27.35
C GLY A 172 21.06 -2.80 -28.80
N THR A 173 20.15 -3.72 -29.14
CA THR A 173 19.55 -3.89 -30.48
C THR A 173 18.16 -3.27 -30.60
N LEU A 174 17.76 -2.45 -29.62
CA LEU A 174 16.45 -1.79 -29.54
C LEU A 174 15.27 -2.75 -29.37
N LYS A 175 15.51 -3.98 -28.91
CA LYS A 175 14.44 -4.94 -28.63
C LYS A 175 13.99 -4.86 -27.17
N PRO A 176 12.69 -5.05 -26.88
CA PRO A 176 12.20 -5.13 -25.51
C PRO A 176 12.85 -6.29 -24.73
N THR A 177 13.44 -5.97 -23.58
CA THR A 177 13.94 -6.97 -22.61
C THR A 177 12.76 -7.65 -21.91
N PRO A 178 12.98 -8.65 -21.02
CA PRO A 178 11.90 -9.19 -20.20
C PRO A 178 11.15 -8.11 -19.40
N SER A 179 11.83 -7.04 -19.00
CA SER A 179 11.17 -5.91 -18.36
C SER A 179 10.37 -5.09 -19.34
N GLY A 180 10.89 -4.81 -20.54
CA GLY A 180 10.15 -4.12 -21.61
C GLY A 180 8.87 -4.87 -21.98
N LYS A 181 8.96 -6.19 -22.21
CA LYS A 181 7.80 -7.04 -22.55
C LYS A 181 6.74 -7.05 -21.46
N ARG A 182 7.15 -7.07 -20.18
CA ARG A 182 6.21 -6.94 -19.05
C ARG A 182 5.41 -5.64 -19.16
N VAL A 183 6.06 -4.52 -19.46
CA VAL A 183 5.36 -3.23 -19.58
C VAL A 183 4.34 -3.26 -20.72
N LEU A 184 4.70 -3.84 -21.87
CA LEU A 184 3.81 -3.96 -23.03
C LEU A 184 2.59 -4.85 -22.78
N SER A 185 2.69 -5.82 -21.86
CA SER A 185 1.58 -6.69 -21.49
C SER A 185 0.58 -6.07 -20.50
N GLN A 186 0.85 -4.88 -19.97
CA GLN A 186 -0.06 -4.19 -19.07
C GLN A 186 -1.12 -3.40 -19.88
N PRO A 187 -2.41 -3.51 -19.55
CA PRO A 187 -3.43 -2.68 -20.18
C PRO A 187 -3.17 -1.20 -19.84
N ALA A 188 -3.37 -0.33 -20.84
CA ALA A 188 -3.31 1.13 -20.69
C ALA A 188 -4.44 1.65 -19.80
#